data_AF-A0A4Y2NIJ8-F1
#
_entry.id   AF-A0A4Y2NIJ8-F1
#
_cell.length_a   1.000
_cell.length_b   1.000
_cell.length_c   1.000
_cell.angle_alpha   90.00
_cell.angle_beta   90.00
_cell.angle_gamma   90.00
#
_symmetry.space_group_name_H-M   'P 1'
#
loop_
_entity.id
_entity.type
_entity.pdbx_description
1 polymer ?
#
loop_
_entity_poly.entity_id
_entity_poly.type
_entity_poly.pdbx_seq_one_letter_code
_entity_poly.pdbx_strand_id
1 'polypeptide(L)'
;MDASRLQVKPLNGESDWPLWRNKIKFVLNYHADTLEVVEGKLQKPSQPPEGANEATLEKYKKDLICYKKANTCAMMVLTNSMTEETVQKIMRFENSREVWLELHKLYEAT
;
A
#
# COMPACT_ATOMS: atom_id res chain seq x y z
N MET A 1 -1.80 -20.53 2.22
CA MET A 1 -3.22 -20.40 1.85
C MET A 1 -3.28 -19.90 0.42
N ASP A 2 -4.18 -20.39 -0.40
CA ASP A 2 -4.31 -19.88 -1.76
C ASP A 2 -5.02 -18.52 -1.72
N ALA A 3 -4.27 -17.44 -1.98
CA ALA A 3 -4.79 -16.07 -1.92
C ALA A 3 -5.92 -15.83 -2.95
N SER A 4 -6.05 -16.71 -3.95
CA SER A 4 -7.14 -16.73 -4.94
C SER A 4 -8.55 -16.83 -4.34
N ARG A 5 -8.69 -17.22 -3.06
CA ARG A 5 -9.99 -17.29 -2.38
C ARG A 5 -10.45 -15.98 -1.73
N LEU A 6 -9.59 -14.95 -1.63
CA LEU A 6 -9.94 -13.67 -1.03
C LEU A 6 -10.53 -12.72 -2.09
N GLN A 7 -11.71 -13.05 -2.61
CA GLN A 7 -12.45 -12.11 -3.46
C GLN A 7 -13.02 -10.99 -2.59
N VAL A 8 -12.37 -9.83 -2.63
CA VAL A 8 -12.88 -8.60 -2.04
C VAL A 8 -13.80 -7.93 -3.07
N LYS A 9 -15.06 -7.70 -2.69
CA LYS A 9 -15.99 -6.90 -3.51
C LYS A 9 -15.32 -5.54 -3.79
N PRO A 10 -15.32 -5.03 -5.03
CA PRO A 10 -14.72 -3.74 -5.33
C PRO A 10 -15.29 -2.61 -4.46
N LEU A 11 -14.41 -1.69 -4.02
CA LEU A 11 -14.84 -0.49 -3.31
C LEU A 11 -15.71 0.38 -4.22
N ASN A 12 -16.95 0.62 -3.81
CA ASN A 12 -17.94 1.34 -4.59
C ASN A 12 -18.71 2.36 -3.76
N GLY A 13 -18.00 3.12 -2.93
CA GLY A 13 -18.57 4.18 -2.09
C GLY A 13 -18.45 3.95 -0.59
N GLU A 14 -18.97 4.91 0.17
CA GLU A 14 -18.86 5.00 1.64
C GLU A 14 -19.51 3.82 2.36
N SER A 15 -20.63 3.30 1.85
CA SER A 15 -21.36 2.19 2.48
C SER A 15 -20.55 0.88 2.51
N ASP A 16 -19.68 0.68 1.52
CA ASP A 16 -18.81 -0.50 1.43
C ASP A 16 -17.50 -0.31 2.23
N TRP A 17 -17.13 0.93 2.59
CA TRP A 17 -15.82 1.28 3.13
C TRP A 17 -15.41 0.49 4.38
N PRO A 18 -16.21 0.39 5.46
CA PRO A 18 -15.76 -0.28 6.69
C PRO A 18 -15.43 -1.77 6.47
N LEU A 19 -16.28 -2.46 5.71
CA LEU A 19 -16.11 -3.88 5.41
C LEU A 19 -14.97 -4.10 4.41
N TRP A 20 -14.91 -3.28 3.37
CA TRP A 20 -13.85 -3.33 2.37
C TRP A 20 -12.48 -3.11 3.02
N ARG A 21 -12.34 -2.04 3.82
CA ARG A 21 -11.10 -1.68 4.52
C ARG A 21 -10.60 -2.83 5.38
N ASN A 22 -11.50 -3.45 6.15
CA ASN A 22 -11.14 -4.58 7.00
C ASN A 22 -10.63 -5.77 6.17
N LYS A 23 -11.34 -6.15 5.10
CA LYS A 23 -10.92 -7.24 4.20
C LYS A 23 -9.58 -6.96 3.53
N ILE A 24 -9.35 -5.72 3.08
CA ILE A 24 -8.09 -5.34 2.46
C ILE A 24 -6.94 -5.37 3.44
N LYS A 25 -7.14 -4.95 4.70
CA LYS A 25 -6.11 -5.12 5.73
C LYS A 25 -5.72 -6.60 5.90
N PHE A 26 -6.66 -7.54 5.85
CA PHE A 26 -6.34 -8.96 5.87
C PHE A 26 -5.53 -9.42 4.65
N VAL A 27 -5.89 -8.97 3.44
CA VAL A 27 -5.15 -9.30 2.21
C VAL A 27 -3.73 -8.71 2.26
N LEU A 28 -3.59 -7.45 2.64
CA LEU A 28 -2.28 -6.80 2.77
C LEU A 28 -1.42 -7.50 3.83
N ASN A 29 -2.00 -7.89 4.97
CA ASN A 29 -1.28 -8.59 6.03
C ASN A 29 -0.87 -10.03 5.67
N TYR A 30 -1.45 -10.61 4.61
CA TYR A 30 -1.00 -11.91 4.10
C TYR A 30 0.37 -11.80 3.40
N HIS A 31 0.67 -10.64 2.81
CA HIS A 31 1.94 -10.37 2.15
C HIS A 31 2.91 -9.68 3.13
N ALA A 32 4.17 -10.14 3.13
CA ALA A 32 5.19 -9.59 4.04
C ALA A 32 5.32 -8.06 3.88
N ASP A 33 5.34 -7.36 5.01
CA ASP A 33 5.57 -5.92 5.16
C ASP A 33 4.59 -5.00 4.41
N THR A 34 3.55 -5.57 3.79
CA THR A 34 2.69 -4.84 2.85
C THR A 34 1.67 -3.97 3.58
N LEU A 35 1.12 -4.47 4.70
CA LEU A 35 0.26 -3.67 5.58
C LEU A 35 1.07 -2.55 6.27
N GLU A 36 2.31 -2.83 6.66
CA GLU A 36 3.21 -1.88 7.31
C GLU A 36 3.53 -0.69 6.42
N VAL A 37 3.71 -0.90 5.10
CA VAL A 37 3.89 0.21 4.15
C VAL A 37 2.63 1.07 4.09
N VAL A 38 1.46 0.45 3.96
CA VAL A 38 0.16 1.14 3.86
C VAL A 38 -0.16 1.92 5.15
N GLU A 39 0.17 1.36 6.31
CA GLU A 39 0.07 2.02 7.62
C GLU A 39 1.28 2.91 7.93
N GLY A 40 2.21 3.08 6.98
CA GLY A 40 3.42 3.92 7.04
C GLY A 40 4.36 3.64 8.21
N LYS A 41 4.28 2.42 8.76
CA LYS A 41 5.26 1.85 9.69
C LYS A 41 6.55 1.47 8.96
N LEU A 42 6.45 1.04 7.70
CA LEU A 42 7.58 0.87 6.80
C LEU A 42 7.56 1.97 5.74
N GLN A 43 8.60 2.80 5.71
CA GLN A 43 8.68 3.96 4.83
C GLN A 43 9.82 3.82 3.83
N LYS A 44 9.74 4.58 2.73
CA LYS A 44 10.82 4.66 1.75
C LYS A 44 12.09 5.14 2.46
N PRO A 45 13.20 4.39 2.41
CA PRO A 45 14.42 4.83 3.07
C PRO A 45 14.95 6.10 2.41
N SER A 46 15.49 7.00 3.23
CA SER A 46 16.13 8.23 2.75
C SER A 46 17.42 7.92 2.02
N GLN A 47 17.69 8.67 0.96
CA GLN A 47 18.94 8.54 0.22
C GLN A 47 20.13 8.86 1.14
N PRO A 48 21.18 8.02 1.17
CA PRO A 48 22.38 8.31 1.96
C PRO A 48 23.07 9.60 1.49
N PRO A 49 23.78 10.30 2.39
CA PRO A 49 24.55 11.48 2.02
C PRO A 49 25.66 11.12 1.02
N GLU A 50 26.09 12.12 0.26
CA GLU A 50 27.24 11.97 -0.64
C GLU A 50 28.49 11.61 0.16
N GLY A 51 29.25 10.61 -0.30
CA GLY A 51 30.40 10.06 0.43
C GLY A 51 30.07 9.05 1.54
N ALA A 52 28.81 8.58 1.65
CA ALA A 52 28.47 7.48 2.54
C ALA A 52 29.32 6.22 2.26
N ASN A 53 29.70 5.51 3.32
CA ASN A 53 30.49 4.29 3.19
C ASN A 53 29.70 3.16 2.51
N GLU A 54 30.43 2.17 1.99
CA GLU A 54 29.87 1.04 1.25
C GLU A 54 28.81 0.28 2.05
N ALA A 55 29.05 0.04 3.35
CA ALA A 55 28.08 -0.64 4.22
C ALA A 55 26.74 0.11 4.33
N THR A 56 26.77 1.44 4.38
CA THR A 56 25.56 2.29 4.42
C THR A 56 24.82 2.26 3.10
N LEU A 57 25.54 2.31 1.97
CA LEU A 57 24.96 2.22 0.64
C LEU A 57 24.31 0.85 0.40
N GLU A 58 24.95 -0.23 0.82
CA GLU A 58 24.41 -1.59 0.71
C GLU A 58 23.18 -1.81 1.59
N LYS A 59 23.19 -1.28 2.82
CA LYS A 59 22.00 -1.29 3.66
C LYS A 59 20.85 -0.52 3.01
N TYR A 60 21.10 0.70 2.53
CA TYR A 60 20.09 1.51 1.83
C TYR A 60 19.49 0.77 0.63
N LYS A 61 20.31 0.15 -0.22
CA LYS A 61 19.82 -0.61 -1.38
C LYS A 61 18.92 -1.77 -0.95
N LYS A 62 19.31 -2.52 0.08
CA LYS A 62 18.50 -3.63 0.62
C LYS A 62 17.16 -3.12 1.15
N ASP A 63 17.18 -2.10 2.00
CA ASP A 63 15.96 -1.51 2.58
C ASP A 63 15.04 -0.95 1.48
N LEU A 64 15.62 -0.32 0.45
CA LEU A 64 14.86 0.22 -0.69
C LEU A 64 14.22 -0.88 -1.52
N ILE A 65 14.90 -2.00 -1.74
CA ILE A 65 14.35 -3.15 -2.47
C ILE A 65 13.18 -3.76 -1.67
N CYS A 66 13.34 -3.94 -0.37
CA CYS A 66 12.28 -4.45 0.50
C CYS A 66 11.05 -3.53 0.46
N TYR A 67 11.26 -2.23 0.68
CA TYR A 67 10.19 -1.23 0.60
C TYR A 67 9.48 -1.25 -0.77
N LYS A 68 10.23 -1.25 -1.88
CA LYS A 68 9.65 -1.25 -3.24
C LYS A 68 8.78 -2.48 -3.47
N LYS A 69 9.23 -3.68 -3.05
CA LYS A 69 8.45 -4.91 -3.19
C LYS A 69 7.14 -4.84 -2.42
N ALA A 70 7.19 -4.45 -1.15
CA ALA A 70 6.00 -4.31 -0.31
C ALA A 70 5.04 -3.23 -0.85
N ASN A 71 5.56 -2.06 -1.24
CA ASN A 71 4.75 -0.98 -1.81
C ASN A 71 4.09 -1.39 -3.13
N THR A 72 4.80 -2.05 -4.04
CA THR A 72 4.22 -2.54 -5.30
C THR A 72 3.14 -3.59 -5.05
N CYS A 73 3.36 -4.51 -4.09
CA CYS A 73 2.35 -5.48 -3.68
C CYS A 73 1.09 -4.78 -3.15
N ALA A 74 1.26 -3.80 -2.26
CA ALA A 74 0.16 -3.01 -1.72
C ALA A 74 -0.61 -2.27 -2.83
N MET A 75 0.10 -1.62 -3.75
CA MET A 75 -0.51 -0.93 -4.89
C MET A 75 -1.37 -1.89 -5.72
N MET A 76 -0.85 -3.07 -6.08
CA MET A 76 -1.61 -4.07 -6.84
C MET A 76 -2.87 -4.53 -6.10
N VAL A 77 -2.77 -4.80 -4.79
CA VAL A 77 -3.93 -5.20 -3.97
C VAL A 77 -4.98 -4.09 -3.96
N LEU A 78 -4.56 -2.84 -3.75
CA LEU A 78 -5.47 -1.69 -3.70
C LEU A 78 -6.14 -1.44 -5.04
N THR A 79 -5.38 -1.31 -6.13
CA THR A 79 -5.94 -0.98 -7.45
C THR A 79 -6.85 -2.09 -8.00
N ASN A 80 -6.54 -3.36 -7.72
CA ASN A 80 -7.35 -4.49 -8.19
C ASN A 80 -8.62 -4.74 -7.36
N SER A 81 -8.80 -4.03 -6.25
CA SER A 81 -9.94 -4.19 -5.36
C SER A 81 -10.87 -2.97 -5.36
N MET A 82 -10.76 -2.10 -6.36
CA MET A 82 -11.53 -0.87 -6.50
C MET A 82 -12.20 -0.80 -7.87
N THR A 83 -13.25 0.01 -7.99
CA THR A 83 -13.80 0.39 -9.29
C THR A 83 -12.84 1.30 -10.04
N GLU A 84 -12.96 1.33 -11.37
CA GLU A 84 -12.14 2.21 -12.23
C GLU A 84 -12.31 3.69 -11.85
N GLU A 85 -13.52 4.13 -11.50
CA GLU A 85 -13.79 5.49 -11.02
C GLU A 85 -12.97 5.81 -9.76
N THR A 86 -12.88 4.87 -8.82
CA THR A 86 -12.08 5.05 -7.59
C THR A 86 -10.59 5.08 -7.91
N VAL A 87 -10.12 4.21 -8.82
CA VAL A 87 -8.73 4.20 -9.28
C VAL A 87 -8.35 5.53 -9.93
N GLN A 88 -9.22 6.13 -10.75
CA GLN A 88 -8.98 7.45 -11.35
C GLN A 88 -8.81 8.56 -10.30
N LYS A 89 -9.51 8.48 -9.15
CA LYS A 89 -9.36 9.46 -8.06
C LYS A 89 -8.01 9.36 -7.35
N ILE A 90 -7.36 8.19 -7.37
CA ILE A 90 -6.10 7.94 -6.66
C ILE A 90 -4.88 7.82 -7.58
N MET A 91 -5.06 7.78 -8.90
CA MET A 91 -3.97 7.46 -9.86
C MET A 91 -2.78 8.43 -9.82
N ARG A 92 -2.96 9.62 -9.26
CA ARG A 92 -1.91 10.64 -9.09
C ARG A 92 -0.88 10.29 -8.01
N PHE A 93 -1.19 9.36 -7.11
CA PHE A 93 -0.34 9.01 -5.99
C PHE A 93 0.66 7.92 -6.37
N GLU A 94 1.90 8.09 -5.93
CA GLU A 94 3.01 7.20 -6.34
C GLU A 94 3.26 6.06 -5.35
N ASN A 95 2.68 6.14 -4.16
CA ASN A 95 2.83 5.11 -3.15
C ASN A 95 1.51 4.73 -2.48
N SER A 96 1.49 3.48 -2.00
CA SER A 96 0.30 2.87 -1.41
C SER A 96 -0.15 3.54 -0.13
N ARG A 97 0.76 4.20 0.61
CA ARG A 97 0.41 4.98 1.80
C ARG A 97 -0.41 6.21 1.45
N GLU A 98 -0.01 6.97 0.44
CA GLU A 98 -0.76 8.13 -0.04
C GLU A 98 -2.14 7.74 -0.55
N VAL A 99 -2.21 6.67 -1.36
CA VAL A 99 -3.47 6.08 -1.79
C VAL A 99 -4.35 5.75 -0.60
N TRP A 100 -3.80 5.06 0.41
CA TRP A 100 -4.55 4.67 1.60
C TRP A 100 -5.10 5.85 2.38
N LEU A 101 -4.30 6.91 2.56
CA LEU A 101 -4.74 8.14 3.22
C LEU A 101 -5.84 8.85 2.43
N GLU A 102 -5.75 8.90 1.10
CA GLU A 102 -6.80 9.50 0.29
C GLU A 102 -8.10 8.71 0.39
N LEU A 103 -8.06 7.37 0.37
CA LEU A 103 -9.28 6.56 0.52
C LEU A 103 -9.96 6.80 1.86
N HIS A 104 -9.18 6.90 2.94
CA HIS A 104 -9.70 7.32 4.24
C HIS A 104 -10.37 8.69 4.14
N LYS A 105 -9.73 9.67 3.49
CA LYS A 105 -10.33 11.00 3.30
C LYS A 105 -11.60 10.98 2.45
N LEU A 106 -11.69 10.11 1.44
CA LEU A 106 -12.83 10.02 0.53
C LEU A 106 -14.03 9.29 1.14
N TYR A 107 -13.80 8.33 2.05
CA TYR A 107 -14.83 7.38 2.45
C TYR A 107 -14.99 7.17 3.96
N GLU A 108 -14.09 7.69 4.80
CA GLU A 108 -14.34 7.71 6.23
C GLU A 108 -15.44 8.74 6.51
N ALA A 109 -16.59 8.28 7.00
CA ALA A 109 -17.67 9.16 7.41
C ALA A 109 -17.17 10.15 8.46
N THR A 110 -17.52 11.43 8.30
CA THR A 110 -17.29 12.47 9.30
C THR A 110 -18.22 12.28 10.49
#